data_AF-A0A9D2TZB9-F1
#
_entry.id   AF-A0A9D2TZB9-F1
#
_cell.length_a   1.000
_cell.length_b   1.000
_cell.length_c   1.000
_cell.angle_alpha   90.00
_cell.angle_beta   90.00
_cell.angle_gamma   90.00
#
_symmetry.space_group_name_H-M   'P 1'
#
loop_
_entity.id
_entity.type
_entity.pdbx_description
1 polymer ?
#
loop_
_entity_poly.entity_id
_entity_poly.type
_entity_poly.pdbx_seq_one_letter_code
_entity_poly.pdbx_strand_id
1 'polypeptide(L)'
;INTAMRELFLQIAYGRTQSAFSEDGLPIGAGLEDLGKGLRSQVGTMYGTLKKGPRYLEMAEGYVTGIALDENNEIIGYQYVNFGKMTDFIKKGDDPNTAYEKAKGQYGRVDDAVKIIDPRQE
;
A
#
# COMPACT_ATOMS: atom_id res chain seq x y z
N ILE A 1 29.84 27.23 24.40
CA ILE A 1 29.69 26.28 23.28
C ILE A 1 29.52 27.12 22.02
N ASN A 2 30.39 26.99 21.03
CA ASN A 2 30.20 27.71 19.76
C ASN A 2 29.00 27.11 19.01
N THR A 3 28.42 27.84 18.06
CA THR A 3 27.19 27.42 17.36
C THR A 3 27.35 26.04 16.73
N ALA A 4 28.51 25.75 16.14
CA ALA A 4 28.82 24.45 15.55
C ALA A 4 28.76 23.29 16.56
N MET A 5 29.29 23.47 17.77
CA MET A 5 29.27 22.45 18.81
C MET A 5 27.87 22.23 19.41
N ARG A 6 27.01 23.26 19.39
CA ARG A 6 25.59 23.13 19.79
C ARG A 6 24.81 22.30 18.77
N GLU A 7 24.98 22.59 17.49
CA GLU A 7 24.32 21.85 16.41
C GLU A 7 24.77 20.38 16.36
N LEU A 8 26.06 20.12 16.57
CA LEU A 8 26.58 18.75 16.62
C LEU A 8 26.00 17.95 17.81
N PHE A 9 25.85 18.60 18.97
CA PHE A 9 25.24 17.98 20.14
C PHE A 9 23.75 17.68 19.91
N LEU A 10 23.01 18.61 19.29
CA LEU A 10 21.60 18.42 18.95
C LEU A 10 21.39 17.26 17.96
N GLN A 11 22.27 17.13 16.97
CA GLN A 11 22.25 15.99 16.04
C GLN A 11 22.49 14.64 16.74
N ILE A 12 23.36 14.61 17.76
CA ILE A 12 23.65 13.38 18.52
C ILE A 12 22.51 13.04 19.50
N ALA A 13 21.96 14.05 20.18
CA ALA A 13 20.93 13.86 21.20
C ALA A 13 19.55 13.50 20.62
N TYR A 14 19.18 14.08 19.47
CA TYR A 14 17.85 13.89 18.85
C TYR A 14 17.85 12.94 17.63
N GLY A 15 19.02 12.40 17.27
CA GLY A 15 19.18 11.49 16.14
C GLY A 15 18.82 12.13 14.80
N ARG A 16 19.03 11.41 13.70
CA ARG A 16 18.66 11.83 12.33
C ARG A 16 17.14 11.81 12.09
N THR A 17 16.36 12.42 12.97
CA THR A 17 14.94 12.67 12.70
C THR A 17 14.82 13.99 11.96
N GLN A 18 14.28 13.89 10.74
CA GLN A 18 14.33 14.90 9.67
C GLN A 18 13.45 16.14 9.92
N SER A 19 13.10 16.43 11.18
CA SER A 19 12.07 17.40 11.55
C SER A 19 12.49 18.43 12.59
N ALA A 20 13.78 18.50 12.96
CA ALA A 20 14.25 19.35 14.06
C ALA A 20 14.50 20.84 13.72
N PHE A 21 14.06 21.35 12.56
CA PHE A 21 14.33 22.74 12.15
C PHE A 21 13.07 23.53 11.73
N SER A 22 12.06 23.62 12.60
CA SER A 22 11.05 24.70 12.49
C SER A 22 10.89 25.41 13.83
N GLU A 23 11.36 26.66 13.90
CA GLU A 23 10.96 27.60 14.96
C GLU A 23 9.46 27.92 14.79
N ASP A 24 8.66 27.71 15.84
CA ASP A 24 7.24 28.07 15.97
C ASP A 24 6.21 27.43 15.02
N GLY A 25 6.45 26.20 14.55
CA GLY A 25 5.42 25.41 13.91
C GLY A 25 5.49 23.99 14.42
N LEU A 26 4.38 23.46 14.94
CA LEU A 26 4.16 22.01 15.01
C LEU A 26 4.78 21.37 13.75
N PRO A 27 5.60 20.31 13.87
CA PRO A 27 5.86 19.45 12.73
C PRO A 27 4.52 18.81 12.40
N ILE A 28 3.68 19.52 11.65
CA ILE A 28 2.68 18.92 10.79
C ILE A 28 3.55 18.26 9.71
N GLY A 29 4.19 17.15 10.10
CA GLY A 29 4.44 16.07 9.17
C GLY A 29 3.06 15.77 8.63
N ALA A 30 2.76 16.36 7.47
CA ALA A 30 1.58 16.01 6.71
C ALA A 30 1.56 14.48 6.75
N GLY A 31 0.47 13.84 7.17
CA GLY A 31 0.46 12.37 7.38
C GLY A 31 0.99 11.53 6.20
N LEU A 32 1.21 12.16 5.05
CA LEU A 32 2.01 11.75 3.89
C LEU A 32 3.51 11.48 4.12
N GLU A 33 4.19 12.07 5.11
CA GLU A 33 5.62 11.78 5.37
C GLU A 33 5.82 10.43 6.08
N ASP A 34 4.94 10.09 7.03
CA ASP A 34 4.97 8.79 7.71
C ASP A 34 4.37 7.67 6.86
N LEU A 35 3.36 7.99 6.04
CA LEU A 35 2.72 6.99 5.18
C LEU A 35 3.45 6.86 3.83
N GLY A 36 4.04 7.91 3.27
CA GLY A 36 4.59 7.92 1.91
C GLY A 36 3.58 8.43 0.86
N LYS A 37 4.08 8.88 -0.30
CA LYS A 37 3.26 9.44 -1.40
C LYS A 37 2.34 8.38 -2.00
N GLY A 38 1.08 8.38 -1.58
CA GLY A 38 0.01 7.52 -2.11
C GLY A 38 -0.32 6.30 -1.24
N LEU A 39 0.27 6.18 -0.05
CA LEU A 39 0.01 5.08 0.86
C LEU A 39 -1.16 5.43 1.79
N ARG A 40 -2.18 4.58 1.76
CA ARG A 40 -3.35 4.62 2.62
C ARG A 40 -3.14 3.57 3.70
N SER A 41 -3.41 3.88 4.96
CA SER A 41 -3.51 2.84 5.98
C SER A 41 -4.85 2.12 5.79
N GLN A 42 -4.82 0.95 5.17
CA GLN A 42 -5.98 0.06 5.06
C GLN A 42 -5.73 -1.19 5.91
N VAL A 43 -6.71 -1.58 6.72
CA VAL A 43 -6.67 -2.86 7.45
C VAL A 43 -6.87 -3.98 6.43
N GLY A 44 -5.82 -4.76 6.18
CA GLY A 44 -5.91 -5.91 5.30
C GLY A 44 -6.94 -6.90 5.82
N THR A 45 -7.93 -7.26 5.00
CA THR A 45 -8.93 -8.26 5.35
C THR A 45 -8.60 -9.55 4.61
N MET A 46 -8.10 -10.52 5.36
CA MET A 46 -7.83 -11.87 4.88
C MET A 46 -8.50 -12.85 5.85
N TYR A 47 -9.28 -13.78 5.32
CA TYR A 47 -9.87 -14.85 6.13
C TYR A 47 -9.97 -16.13 5.31
N GLY A 48 -10.05 -17.27 5.98
CA GLY A 48 -10.22 -18.55 5.31
C GLY A 48 -11.15 -19.45 6.08
N THR A 49 -11.70 -20.45 5.39
CA THR A 49 -12.44 -21.53 6.05
C THR A 49 -11.84 -22.87 5.64
N LEU A 50 -11.95 -23.88 6.49
CA LEU A 50 -11.51 -25.25 6.16
C LEU A 50 -12.15 -25.77 4.87
N LYS A 51 -13.37 -25.34 4.55
CA LYS A 51 -14.12 -25.80 3.36
C LYS A 51 -13.75 -25.06 2.07
N LYS A 52 -13.33 -23.79 2.17
CA LYS A 52 -13.16 -22.88 1.02
C LYS A 52 -11.74 -22.32 0.88
N GLY A 53 -10.84 -22.70 1.78
CA GLY A 53 -9.47 -22.23 1.78
C GLY A 53 -9.33 -20.75 2.19
N PRO A 54 -8.13 -20.18 2.03
CA PRO A 54 -7.83 -18.77 2.30
C PRO A 54 -8.44 -17.83 1.24
N ARG A 55 -8.85 -16.63 1.67
CA ARG A 55 -9.38 -15.57 0.81
C ARG A 55 -8.69 -14.25 1.13
N TYR A 56 -8.06 -13.67 0.11
CA TYR A 56 -7.47 -12.34 0.15
C TYR A 56 -8.49 -11.34 -0.39
N LEU A 57 -9.03 -10.48 0.48
CA LEU A 57 -10.03 -9.49 0.08
C LEU A 57 -9.44 -8.11 -0.11
N GLU A 58 -8.72 -7.63 0.91
CA GLU A 58 -8.10 -6.31 0.92
C GLU A 58 -6.68 -6.41 1.43
N MET A 59 -5.79 -5.67 0.77
CA MET A 59 -4.42 -5.44 1.20
C MET A 59 -4.29 -4.01 1.70
N ALA A 60 -3.20 -3.70 2.40
CA ALA A 60 -2.93 -2.34 2.88
C ALA A 60 -3.01 -1.27 1.77
N GLU A 61 -2.78 -1.65 0.53
CA GLU A 61 -2.71 -0.73 -0.61
C GLU A 61 -3.95 -0.76 -1.52
N GLY A 62 -4.89 -1.69 -1.32
CA GLY A 62 -6.05 -1.78 -2.20
C GLY A 62 -6.87 -3.07 -2.15
N TYR A 63 -7.65 -3.25 -3.22
CA TYR A 63 -8.68 -4.29 -3.33
C TYR A 63 -8.22 -5.44 -4.20
N VAL A 64 -8.30 -6.67 -3.69
CA VAL A 64 -8.01 -7.88 -4.47
C VAL A 64 -9.22 -8.20 -5.35
N THR A 65 -9.00 -8.20 -6.66
CA THR A 65 -10.02 -8.49 -7.69
C THR A 65 -10.06 -9.96 -8.07
N GLY A 66 -8.95 -10.68 -7.91
CA GLY A 66 -8.87 -12.09 -8.28
C GLY A 66 -7.74 -12.81 -7.56
N ILE A 67 -7.92 -14.09 -7.29
CA ILE A 67 -6.91 -14.98 -6.72
C ILE A 67 -6.52 -16.01 -7.76
N ALA A 68 -5.22 -16.13 -8.02
CA ALA A 68 -4.65 -17.12 -8.92
C ALA A 68 -4.40 -18.43 -8.17
N LEU A 69 -4.97 -19.52 -8.71
CA LEU A 69 -4.85 -20.87 -8.20
C LEU A 69 -4.08 -21.75 -9.18
N ASP A 70 -3.25 -22.64 -8.65
CA ASP A 70 -2.62 -23.71 -9.41
C ASP A 70 -3.50 -24.96 -9.52
N GLU A 71 -2.96 -26.04 -10.10
CA GLU A 71 -3.63 -27.33 -10.28
C GLU A 71 -4.07 -27.97 -8.94
N ASN A 72 -3.40 -27.62 -7.83
CA ASN A 72 -3.69 -28.14 -6.50
C ASN A 72 -4.66 -27.24 -5.71
N ASN A 73 -5.20 -26.19 -6.33
CA ASN A 73 -5.97 -25.12 -5.67
C ASN A 73 -5.17 -24.34 -4.62
N GLU A 74 -3.85 -24.30 -4.75
CA GLU A 74 -3.00 -23.46 -3.91
C GLU A 74 -2.93 -22.04 -4.49
N ILE A 75 -2.94 -21.05 -3.60
CA ILE A 75 -2.85 -19.65 -4.03
C ILE A 75 -1.42 -19.34 -4.44
N ILE A 76 -1.21 -19.06 -5.73
CA ILE A 76 0.10 -18.74 -6.30
C ILE A 76 0.28 -17.26 -6.63
N GLY A 77 -0.82 -16.48 -6.57
CA GLY A 77 -0.80 -15.05 -6.80
C GLY A 77 -2.17 -14.41 -6.66
N TYR A 78 -2.25 -13.10 -6.89
CA TYR A 78 -3.49 -12.36 -6.90
C TYR A 78 -3.42 -11.10 -7.79
N GLN A 79 -4.58 -10.68 -8.27
CA GLN A 79 -4.79 -9.43 -8.98
C GLN A 79 -5.42 -8.42 -8.03
N TYR A 80 -4.99 -7.17 -8.12
CA TYR A 80 -5.45 -6.11 -7.23
C TYR A 80 -5.56 -4.77 -7.94
N VAL A 81 -6.28 -3.85 -7.30
CA VAL A 81 -6.39 -2.45 -7.71
C VAL A 81 -5.93 -1.59 -6.55
N ASN A 82 -4.89 -0.78 -6.77
CA ASN A 82 -4.36 0.12 -5.76
C ASN A 82 -5.20 1.40 -5.69
N PHE A 83 -5.90 1.62 -4.57
CA PHE A 83 -6.79 2.76 -4.44
C PHE A 83 -6.05 4.10 -4.35
N GLY A 84 -4.87 4.13 -3.71
CA GLY A 84 -4.05 5.34 -3.64
C GLY A 84 -3.70 5.84 -5.04
N LYS A 85 -3.09 4.96 -5.86
CA LYS A 85 -2.75 5.25 -7.26
C LYS A 85 -3.98 5.63 -8.08
N MET A 86 -5.07 4.88 -7.96
CA MET A 86 -6.31 5.16 -8.69
C MET A 86 -6.83 6.57 -8.37
N THR A 87 -6.91 6.94 -7.09
CA THR A 87 -7.39 8.27 -6.69
C THR A 87 -6.43 9.38 -7.13
N ASP A 88 -5.13 9.13 -7.13
CA ASP A 88 -4.13 10.08 -7.63
C ASP A 88 -4.22 10.30 -9.14
N PHE A 89 -4.51 9.25 -9.92
CA PHE A 89 -4.77 9.37 -11.36
C PHE A 89 -6.04 10.17 -11.64
N ILE A 90 -7.13 9.90 -10.91
CA ILE A 90 -8.39 10.65 -11.03
C ILE A 90 -8.16 12.14 -10.68
N LYS A 91 -7.41 12.44 -9.61
CA LYS A 91 -7.07 13.83 -9.23
C LYS A 91 -6.25 14.55 -10.30
N LYS A 92 -5.45 13.82 -11.07
CA LYS A 92 -4.65 14.35 -12.19
C LYS A 92 -5.47 14.52 -13.48
N GLY A 93 -6.75 14.14 -13.48
CA GLY A 93 -7.68 14.36 -14.58
C GLY A 93 -7.96 13.12 -15.45
N ASP A 94 -7.47 11.93 -15.07
CA ASP A 94 -7.88 10.69 -15.74
C ASP A 94 -9.35 10.39 -15.44
N ASP A 95 -10.06 9.81 -16.40
CA ASP A 95 -11.39 9.25 -16.15
C ASP A 95 -11.30 8.03 -15.22
N PRO A 96 -12.39 7.69 -14.49
CA PRO A 96 -12.36 6.59 -13.53
C PRO A 96 -11.94 5.23 -14.12
N ASN A 97 -12.31 4.93 -15.37
CA ASN A 97 -11.95 3.64 -15.99
C ASN A 97 -10.47 3.61 -16.37
N THR A 98 -9.94 4.68 -16.97
CA THR A 98 -8.50 4.77 -17.26
C THR A 98 -7.65 4.72 -15.99
N ALA A 99 -8.08 5.43 -14.94
CA ALA A 99 -7.40 5.38 -13.65
C ALA A 99 -7.43 3.99 -13.02
N TYR A 100 -8.55 3.29 -13.15
CA TYR A 100 -8.72 1.90 -12.69
C TYR A 100 -7.75 0.96 -13.42
N GLU A 101 -7.70 1.00 -14.76
CA GLU A 101 -6.76 0.16 -15.53
C GLU A 101 -5.29 0.45 -15.19
N LYS A 102 -4.91 1.73 -15.03
CA LYS A 102 -3.54 2.11 -14.62
C LYS A 102 -3.18 1.70 -13.20
N ALA A 103 -4.18 1.56 -12.32
CA ALA A 103 -3.99 1.21 -10.93
C ALA A 103 -4.09 -0.30 -10.64
N LYS A 104 -4.46 -1.11 -11.65
CA LYS A 104 -4.40 -2.56 -11.56
C LYS A 104 -2.97 -3.06 -11.53
N GLY A 105 -2.78 -4.15 -10.81
CA GLY A 105 -1.54 -4.90 -10.79
C GLY A 105 -1.80 -6.36 -10.48
N GLN A 106 -0.75 -7.15 -10.60
CA GLN A 106 -0.74 -8.53 -10.18
C GLN A 106 0.50 -8.82 -9.35
N TYR A 107 0.40 -9.80 -8.47
CA TYR A 107 1.50 -10.23 -7.63
C TYR A 107 1.57 -11.76 -7.61
N GLY A 108 2.78 -12.30 -7.65
CA GLY A 108 3.01 -13.75 -7.73
C GLY A 108 2.89 -14.29 -9.14
N ARG A 109 2.67 -15.61 -9.25
CA ARG A 109 2.64 -16.35 -10.51
C ARG A 109 1.23 -16.37 -11.11
N VAL A 110 0.65 -15.18 -11.32
CA VAL A 110 -0.71 -15.06 -11.85
C VAL A 110 -0.80 -15.58 -13.28
N ASP A 111 0.26 -15.42 -14.07
CA ASP A 111 0.29 -15.91 -15.46
C ASP A 111 0.36 -17.45 -15.56
N ASP A 112 0.82 -18.12 -14.50
CA ASP A 112 0.86 -19.58 -14.39
C ASP A 112 -0.44 -20.17 -13.80
N ALA A 113 -1.45 -19.33 -13.55
CA ALA A 113 -2.68 -19.75 -12.90
C ALA A 113 -3.53 -20.62 -13.83
N VAL A 114 -3.95 -21.77 -13.32
CA VAL A 114 -4.94 -22.62 -14.00
C VAL A 114 -6.34 -22.06 -13.80
N LYS A 115 -6.57 -21.33 -12.70
CA LYS A 115 -7.85 -20.68 -12.40
C LYS A 115 -7.64 -19.33 -11.72
N ILE A 116 -8.42 -18.33 -12.11
CA ILE A 116 -8.54 -17.07 -11.38
C ILE A 116 -9.95 -16.99 -10.80
N ILE A 117 -10.05 -16.79 -9.49
CA ILE A 117 -11.33 -16.78 -8.75
C ILE A 117 -11.58 -15.42 -8.11
N ASP A 118 -12.84 -14.99 -8.06
CA ASP A 118 -13.22 -13.86 -7.21
C ASP A 118 -13.30 -14.34 -5.75
N PRO A 119 -12.45 -13.82 -4.84
CA PRO A 119 -12.46 -14.25 -3.45
C PRO A 119 -13.77 -13.97 -2.69
N ARG A 120 -14.70 -13.20 -3.28
CA ARG A 120 -16.00 -12.87 -2.68
C ARG A 120 -17.14 -13.77 -3.16
N GLN A 121 -17.01 -14.39 -4.33
CA GLN A 121 -18.11 -15.15 -4.94
C GLN A 121 -17.94 -16.66 -4.86
N GLU A 122 -16.72 -17.19 -4.81
CA GLU A 122 -16.44 -18.64 -4.67
C GLU A 122 -16.06 -19.06 -3.25
#